data_AF-A0A292ZH74-F1
#
_entry.id   AF-A0A292ZH74-F1
#
_cell.length_a   1.000
_cell.length_b   1.000
_cell.length_c   1.000
_cell.angle_alpha   90.00
_cell.angle_beta   90.00
_cell.angle_gamma   90.00
#
_symmetry.space_group_name_H-M   'P 1'
#
loop_
_entity.id
_entity.type
_entity.pdbx_description
1 polymer ?
#
loop_
_entity_poly.entity_id
_entity_poly.type
_entity_poly.pdbx_seq_one_letter_code
_entity_poly.pdbx_strand_id
1 'polypeptide(L)'
;MNAGNAAAETLRAEGADVSAIQLDICDESSVAAAAARIEAETGLDILINNAAIMDEGGEPGGAAPPPSRVPLDAIARTYSTNVLGTLRLTQQLLPVLLRSDAPRIVNVSSRLGSFGHQSDPQWPGRAVNKLGYSSSKAALNMATLMLAYELRDTSVKVNAVSPGIIATDLNGEGAEALRGRPGFGPPEDGADLVARCALLPHDGPSGRFFGPGGELAW
;
A
#
# COMPACT_ATOMS: atom_id res chain seq x y z
N MET A 1 -13.01 19.24 -10.56
CA MET A 1 -12.09 19.07 -9.43
C MET A 1 -11.77 17.59 -9.32
N ASN A 2 -10.50 17.18 -9.21
CA ASN A 2 -10.16 15.76 -9.07
C ASN A 2 -10.49 15.27 -7.65
N ALA A 3 -10.64 13.96 -7.46
CA ALA A 3 -11.07 13.36 -6.19
C ALA A 3 -10.15 13.74 -5.02
N GLY A 4 -8.84 13.85 -5.25
CA GLY A 4 -7.87 14.26 -4.23
C GLY A 4 -8.10 15.69 -3.72
N ASN A 5 -8.35 16.65 -4.61
CA ASN A 5 -8.67 18.03 -4.18
C ASN A 5 -10.00 18.09 -3.42
N ALA A 6 -11.02 17.34 -3.85
CA ALA A 6 -12.30 17.28 -3.14
C ALA A 6 -12.12 16.72 -1.72
N ALA A 7 -11.36 15.64 -1.55
CA ALA A 7 -11.06 15.08 -0.22
C ALA A 7 -10.28 16.07 0.65
N ALA A 8 -9.28 16.75 0.08
CA ALA A 8 -8.50 17.77 0.80
C ALA A 8 -9.34 18.98 1.21
N GLU A 9 -10.33 19.38 0.41
CA GLU A 9 -11.28 20.44 0.77
C GLU A 9 -12.16 20.05 1.95
N THR A 10 -12.70 18.82 1.95
CA THR A 10 -13.47 18.30 3.09
C THR A 10 -12.64 18.31 4.37
N LEU A 11 -11.41 17.78 4.32
CA LEU A 11 -10.54 17.72 5.50
C LEU A 11 -10.10 19.12 5.99
N ARG A 12 -9.85 20.06 5.07
CA ARG A 12 -9.57 21.46 5.43
C ARG A 12 -10.77 22.15 6.07
N ALA A 13 -12.00 21.86 5.61
CA ALA A 13 -13.23 22.37 6.23
C ALA A 13 -13.42 21.82 7.66
N GLU A 14 -12.86 20.66 7.97
CA GLU A 14 -12.80 20.06 9.31
C GLU A 14 -11.60 20.57 10.15
N GLY A 15 -10.78 21.46 9.60
CA GLY A 15 -9.67 22.12 10.30
C GLY A 15 -8.31 21.41 10.16
N ALA A 16 -8.20 20.39 9.32
CA ALA A 16 -6.93 19.72 9.05
C ALA A 16 -6.03 20.54 8.11
N ASP A 17 -4.72 20.51 8.34
CA ASP A 17 -3.73 21.05 7.41
C ASP A 17 -3.39 19.99 6.34
N VAL A 18 -4.08 20.06 5.21
CA VAL A 18 -4.00 19.06 4.14
C VAL A 18 -3.87 19.72 2.79
N SER A 19 -2.90 19.26 2.01
CA SER A 19 -2.73 19.61 0.60
C SER A 19 -2.81 18.36 -0.27
N ALA A 20 -3.25 18.53 -1.52
CA ALA A 20 -3.27 17.46 -2.52
C ALA A 20 -2.15 17.68 -3.55
N ILE A 21 -1.48 16.58 -3.90
CA ILE A 21 -0.49 16.52 -4.98
C ILE A 21 -0.96 15.44 -5.96
N GLN A 22 -1.15 15.81 -7.22
CA GLN A 22 -1.41 14.83 -8.28
C GLN A 22 -0.13 14.02 -8.51
N LEU A 23 -0.22 12.71 -8.38
CA LEU A 23 0.92 11.80 -8.47
C LEU A 23 0.51 10.51 -9.21
N ASP A 24 1.18 10.24 -10.33
CA ASP A 24 1.21 8.91 -10.95
C ASP A 24 2.56 8.26 -10.62
N ILE A 25 2.55 7.23 -9.78
CA ILE A 25 3.77 6.53 -9.36
C ILE A 25 4.43 5.74 -10.50
N CYS A 26 3.72 5.50 -11.60
CA CYS A 26 4.25 4.86 -12.81
C CYS A 26 4.92 5.86 -13.76
N ASP A 27 4.84 7.17 -13.50
CA ASP A 27 5.48 8.23 -14.29
C ASP A 27 6.63 8.88 -13.49
N GLU A 28 7.85 8.79 -14.03
CA GLU A 28 9.05 9.32 -13.39
C GLU A 28 9.02 10.85 -13.25
N SER A 29 8.47 11.54 -14.25
CA SER A 29 8.34 13.00 -14.22
C SER A 29 7.32 13.44 -13.17
N SER A 30 6.22 12.69 -13.02
CA SER A 30 5.22 12.94 -11.98
C SER A 30 5.79 12.74 -10.58
N VAL A 31 6.54 11.65 -10.36
CA VAL A 31 7.22 11.36 -9.10
C VAL A 31 8.27 12.43 -8.76
N ALA A 32 9.09 12.83 -9.74
CA ALA A 32 10.10 13.87 -9.54
C ALA A 32 9.48 15.23 -9.18
N ALA A 33 8.41 15.62 -9.87
CA ALA A 33 7.69 16.86 -9.59
C ALA A 33 7.05 16.86 -8.19
N ALA A 34 6.45 15.74 -7.77
CA ALA A 34 5.87 15.60 -6.44
C ALA A 34 6.95 15.66 -5.35
N ALA A 35 8.08 15.00 -5.54
CA ALA A 35 9.19 15.00 -4.59
C ALA A 35 9.81 16.40 -4.43
N ALA A 36 10.04 17.13 -5.52
CA ALA A 36 10.54 18.50 -5.48
C ALA A 36 9.58 19.43 -4.72
N ARG A 37 8.27 19.26 -4.91
CA ARG A 37 7.25 20.03 -4.20
C ARG A 37 7.24 19.73 -2.70
N ILE A 38 7.25 18.46 -2.31
CA ILE A 38 7.31 18.02 -0.90
C ILE A 38 8.56 18.57 -0.23
N GLU A 39 9.72 18.48 -0.89
CA GLU A 39 10.98 19.01 -0.38
C GLU A 39 10.95 20.51 -0.14
N ALA A 40 10.34 21.28 -1.05
CA ALA A 40 10.27 22.73 -0.98
C ALA A 40 9.25 23.26 0.05
N GLU A 41 8.12 22.56 0.22
CA GLU A 41 6.98 23.06 1.01
C GLU A 41 6.99 22.55 2.46
N THR A 42 7.28 21.27 2.69
CA THR A 42 7.00 20.64 4.00
C THR A 42 8.13 19.76 4.54
N GLY A 43 8.95 19.16 3.69
CA GLY A 43 9.73 17.98 4.06
C GLY A 43 8.85 16.73 4.19
N LEU A 44 9.40 15.64 4.75
CA LEU A 44 8.70 14.36 4.86
C LEU A 44 9.17 13.56 6.07
N ASP A 45 8.23 13.20 6.96
CA ASP A 45 8.48 12.31 8.10
C ASP A 45 7.96 10.89 7.87
N ILE A 46 6.86 10.75 7.14
CA ILE A 46 6.15 9.48 6.98
C ILE A 46 5.76 9.31 5.51
N LEU A 47 6.19 8.20 4.91
CA LEU A 47 5.76 7.74 3.60
C LEU A 47 4.82 6.54 3.74
N ILE A 48 3.57 6.68 3.29
CA ILE A 48 2.61 5.58 3.21
C ILE A 48 2.43 5.19 1.73
N ASN A 49 3.02 4.07 1.34
CA ASN A 49 2.86 3.50 0.01
C ASN A 49 1.54 2.71 -0.06
N ASN A 50 0.44 3.42 -0.35
CA ASN A 50 -0.91 2.85 -0.43
C ASN A 50 -1.39 2.52 -1.85
N ALA A 51 -0.95 3.29 -2.86
CA ALA A 51 -1.43 3.14 -4.24
C ALA A 51 -1.23 1.72 -4.76
N ALA A 52 -2.29 1.12 -5.30
CA ALA A 52 -2.27 -0.23 -5.87
C ALA A 52 -3.42 -0.44 -6.86
N ILE A 53 -3.23 -1.38 -7.78
CA ILE A 53 -4.28 -1.94 -8.63
C ILE A 53 -4.35 -3.46 -8.46
N MET A 54 -5.48 -4.05 -8.84
CA MET A 54 -5.70 -5.50 -8.86
C MET A 54 -6.29 -5.88 -10.22
N ASP A 55 -5.45 -5.85 -11.25
CA ASP A 55 -5.82 -6.28 -12.60
C ASP A 55 -5.39 -7.75 -12.80
N GLU A 56 -6.38 -8.62 -12.95
CA GLU A 56 -6.20 -10.06 -13.22
C GLU A 56 -6.66 -10.44 -14.63
N GLY A 57 -6.99 -9.46 -15.47
CA GLY A 57 -7.69 -9.67 -16.72
C GLY A 57 -9.10 -10.26 -16.54
N GLY A 58 -9.80 -10.42 -17.67
CA GLY A 58 -11.19 -10.89 -17.71
C GLY A 58 -12.20 -9.74 -17.81
N GLU A 59 -13.48 -10.10 -17.89
CA GLU A 59 -14.57 -9.14 -17.98
C GLU A 59 -14.76 -8.40 -16.64
N PRO A 60 -15.04 -7.08 -16.66
CA PRO A 60 -15.41 -6.34 -15.46
C PRO A 60 -16.56 -7.02 -14.69
N GLY A 61 -16.36 -7.28 -13.39
CA GLY A 61 -17.33 -7.99 -12.55
C GLY A 61 -17.38 -9.51 -12.75
N GLY A 62 -16.54 -10.07 -13.63
CA GLY A 62 -16.39 -11.51 -13.84
C GLY A 62 -15.45 -12.17 -12.84
N ALA A 63 -15.48 -13.51 -12.80
CA ALA A 63 -14.49 -14.29 -12.05
C ALA A 63 -13.10 -14.15 -12.68
N ALA A 64 -12.07 -14.01 -11.85
CA ALA A 64 -10.69 -13.99 -12.34
C ALA A 64 -10.34 -15.32 -13.03
N PRO A 65 -9.60 -15.30 -14.14
CA PRO A 65 -9.14 -16.52 -14.81
C PRO A 65 -8.24 -17.34 -13.87
N PRO A 66 -8.16 -18.69 -14.03
CA PRO A 66 -7.24 -19.51 -13.24
C PRO A 66 -5.78 -19.05 -13.42
N PRO A 67 -4.87 -19.33 -12.46
CA PRO A 67 -3.49 -18.84 -12.53
C PRO A 67 -2.77 -19.13 -13.85
N SER A 68 -3.08 -20.27 -14.47
CA SER A 68 -2.51 -20.70 -15.76
C SER A 68 -3.01 -19.90 -16.98
N ARG A 69 -3.93 -18.93 -16.80
CA ARG A 69 -4.58 -18.17 -17.88
C ARG A 69 -4.71 -16.67 -17.59
N VAL A 70 -4.10 -16.18 -16.52
CA VAL A 70 -4.07 -14.73 -16.24
C VAL A 70 -3.25 -14.05 -17.33
N PRO A 71 -3.77 -13.03 -18.02
CA PRO A 71 -3.03 -12.32 -19.05
C PRO A 71 -1.76 -11.67 -18.51
N LEU A 72 -0.62 -11.88 -19.19
CA LEU A 72 0.68 -11.38 -18.72
C LEU A 72 0.76 -9.85 -18.73
N ASP A 73 0.02 -9.18 -19.62
CA ASP A 73 -0.07 -7.72 -19.66
C ASP A 73 -0.83 -7.15 -18.45
N ALA A 74 -1.86 -7.85 -17.95
CA ALA A 74 -2.55 -7.51 -16.70
C ALA A 74 -1.62 -7.66 -15.49
N ILE A 75 -0.84 -8.75 -15.44
CA ILE A 75 0.20 -8.95 -14.42
C ILE A 75 1.23 -7.82 -14.50
N ALA A 76 1.70 -7.48 -15.71
CA ALA A 76 2.70 -6.42 -15.91
C ALA A 76 2.20 -5.04 -15.47
N ARG A 77 0.93 -4.70 -15.73
CA ARG A 77 0.31 -3.47 -15.20
C ARG A 77 0.28 -3.48 -13.68
N THR A 78 -0.17 -4.58 -13.07
CA THR A 78 -0.24 -4.73 -11.61
C THR A 78 1.14 -4.61 -10.96
N TYR A 79 2.17 -5.21 -11.54
CA TYR A 79 3.56 -5.07 -11.06
C TYR A 79 4.13 -3.67 -11.26
N SER A 80 3.85 -3.04 -12.39
CA SER A 80 4.29 -1.67 -12.68
C SER A 80 3.81 -0.70 -11.59
N THR A 81 2.54 -0.79 -11.18
CA THR A 81 2.00 0.07 -10.11
C THR A 81 2.45 -0.39 -8.72
N ASN A 82 2.16 -1.64 -8.36
CA ASN A 82 2.24 -2.09 -6.97
C ASN A 82 3.67 -2.33 -6.46
N VAL A 83 4.62 -2.50 -7.39
CA VAL A 83 6.02 -2.83 -7.06
C VAL A 83 6.93 -1.74 -7.60
N LEU A 84 7.00 -1.56 -8.91
CA LEU A 84 7.96 -0.63 -9.52
C LEU A 84 7.64 0.82 -9.17
N GLY A 85 6.38 1.23 -9.25
CA GLY A 85 5.95 2.58 -8.89
C GLY A 85 6.16 2.87 -7.40
N THR A 86 5.83 1.92 -6.53
CA THR A 86 6.11 2.02 -5.09
C THR A 86 7.61 2.18 -4.78
N LEU A 87 8.46 1.37 -5.42
CA LEU A 87 9.90 1.46 -5.26
C LEU A 87 10.45 2.78 -5.81
N ARG A 88 9.98 3.23 -6.98
CA ARG A 88 10.37 4.50 -7.58
C ARG A 88 10.05 5.68 -6.65
N LEU A 89 8.82 5.73 -6.14
CA LEU A 89 8.41 6.78 -5.21
C LEU A 89 9.26 6.74 -3.93
N THR A 90 9.48 5.55 -3.37
CA THR A 90 10.29 5.37 -2.17
C THR A 90 11.72 5.85 -2.40
N GLN A 91 12.37 5.45 -3.49
CA GLN A 91 13.72 5.86 -3.83
C GLN A 91 13.83 7.38 -4.04
N GLN A 92 12.86 7.99 -4.72
CA GLN A 92 12.85 9.43 -4.95
C GLN A 92 12.69 10.23 -3.65
N LEU A 93 11.86 9.77 -2.72
CA LEU A 93 11.55 10.47 -1.48
C LEU A 93 12.49 10.12 -0.32
N LEU A 94 13.28 9.04 -0.41
CA LEU A 94 14.17 8.59 0.65
C LEU A 94 15.15 9.69 1.12
N PRO A 95 15.82 10.47 0.23
CA PRO A 95 16.70 11.54 0.67
C PRO A 95 16.01 12.63 1.49
N VAL A 96 14.73 12.92 1.20
CA VAL A 96 13.91 13.88 1.95
C VAL A 96 13.51 13.28 3.29
N LEU A 97 13.07 12.03 3.27
CA LEU A 97 12.65 11.27 4.46
C LEU A 97 13.78 11.13 5.48
N LEU A 98 15.01 10.90 5.04
CA LEU A 98 16.19 10.74 5.91
C LEU A 98 16.54 12.00 6.71
N ARG A 99 15.93 13.16 6.42
CA ARG A 99 16.09 14.39 7.20
C ARG A 99 15.15 14.47 8.40
N SER A 100 14.15 13.59 8.49
CA SER A 100 13.26 13.48 9.63
C SER A 100 13.97 12.92 10.85
N ASP A 101 13.57 13.36 12.04
CA ASP A 101 14.03 12.78 13.31
C ASP A 101 13.44 11.37 13.55
N ALA A 102 12.28 11.08 12.98
CA ALA A 102 11.57 9.81 13.16
C ALA A 102 10.97 9.26 11.85
N PRO A 103 11.80 8.93 10.84
CA PRO A 103 11.32 8.56 9.52
C PRO A 103 10.58 7.21 9.49
N ARG A 104 9.48 7.16 8.76
CA ARG A 104 8.62 5.96 8.66
C ARG A 104 8.25 5.65 7.22
N ILE A 105 8.36 4.39 6.84
CA ILE A 105 7.83 3.86 5.59
C ILE A 105 6.83 2.75 5.92
N VAL A 106 5.59 2.93 5.48
CA VAL A 106 4.54 1.91 5.60
C VAL A 106 4.11 1.48 4.20
N ASN A 107 4.36 0.21 3.88
CA ASN A 107 3.93 -0.39 2.63
C ASN A 107 2.59 -1.11 2.84
N VAL A 108 1.52 -0.63 2.19
CA VAL A 108 0.21 -1.29 2.25
C VAL A 108 0.24 -2.52 1.35
N SER A 109 0.50 -3.66 1.97
CA SER A 109 0.54 -4.99 1.34
C SER A 109 -0.78 -5.75 1.55
N SER A 110 -0.75 -7.08 1.43
CA SER A 110 -1.90 -7.96 1.64
C SER A 110 -1.44 -9.32 2.16
N ARG A 111 -2.23 -9.93 3.04
CA ARG A 111 -2.08 -11.35 3.44
C ARG A 111 -2.09 -12.29 2.24
N LEU A 112 -2.70 -11.90 1.12
CA LEU A 112 -2.64 -12.67 -0.13
C LEU A 112 -1.21 -12.79 -0.69
N GLY A 113 -0.33 -11.84 -0.36
CA GLY A 113 1.10 -11.90 -0.67
C GLY A 113 1.94 -12.61 0.39
N SER A 114 1.34 -13.22 1.43
CA SER A 114 2.08 -13.97 2.44
C SER A 114 2.31 -15.41 2.03
N PHE A 115 3.56 -15.86 2.04
CA PHE A 115 3.90 -17.27 1.81
C PHE A 115 3.37 -18.15 2.94
N GLY A 116 3.49 -17.73 4.20
CA GLY A 116 2.98 -18.43 5.37
C GLY A 116 1.49 -18.70 5.25
N HIS A 117 0.70 -17.67 4.97
CA HIS A 117 -0.75 -17.80 4.77
C HIS A 117 -1.09 -18.68 3.55
N GLN A 118 -0.42 -18.50 2.41
CA GLN A 118 -0.70 -19.28 1.21
C GLN A 118 -0.28 -20.76 1.33
N SER A 119 0.67 -21.06 2.21
CA SER A 119 1.11 -22.42 2.52
C SER A 119 0.24 -23.11 3.59
N ASP A 120 -0.57 -22.37 4.33
CA ASP A 120 -1.47 -22.91 5.36
C ASP A 120 -2.74 -23.50 4.71
N PRO A 121 -2.96 -24.83 4.78
CA PRO A 121 -4.16 -25.45 4.21
C PRO A 121 -5.45 -25.09 4.94
N GLN A 122 -5.37 -24.55 6.16
CA GLN A 122 -6.51 -24.14 6.96
C GLN A 122 -6.91 -22.68 6.72
N TRP A 123 -6.06 -21.89 6.06
CA TRP A 123 -6.35 -20.48 5.81
C TRP A 123 -7.38 -20.31 4.68
N PRO A 124 -8.58 -19.75 4.94
CA PRO A 124 -9.63 -19.64 3.92
C PRO A 124 -9.24 -18.77 2.71
N GLY A 125 -8.33 -17.81 2.92
CA GLY A 125 -7.83 -16.92 1.86
C GLY A 125 -7.07 -17.64 0.76
N ARG A 126 -6.61 -18.88 0.98
CA ARG A 126 -5.87 -19.68 0.00
C ARG A 126 -6.68 -19.99 -1.28
N ALA A 127 -8.01 -19.96 -1.19
CA ALA A 127 -8.88 -20.15 -2.35
C ALA A 127 -9.00 -18.89 -3.24
N VAL A 128 -8.54 -17.72 -2.75
CA VAL A 128 -8.60 -16.47 -3.50
C VAL A 128 -7.52 -16.48 -4.58
N ASN A 129 -7.96 -16.62 -5.84
CA ASN A 129 -7.07 -16.56 -6.99
C ASN A 129 -6.95 -15.12 -7.50
N LYS A 130 -5.84 -14.48 -7.13
CA LYS A 130 -5.42 -13.16 -7.60
C LYS A 130 -3.93 -13.22 -7.90
N LEU A 131 -3.53 -13.91 -8.97
CA LEU A 131 -2.11 -14.22 -9.23
C LEU A 131 -1.27 -12.95 -9.34
N GLY A 132 -1.67 -12.00 -10.18
CA GLY A 132 -0.91 -10.77 -10.42
C GLY A 132 -0.81 -9.92 -9.17
N TYR A 133 -1.93 -9.74 -8.46
CA TYR A 133 -1.96 -8.96 -7.23
C TYR A 133 -1.21 -9.64 -6.09
N SER A 134 -1.47 -10.91 -5.80
CA SER A 134 -0.85 -11.66 -4.70
C SER A 134 0.67 -11.71 -4.86
N SER A 135 1.15 -12.02 -6.06
CA SER A 135 2.59 -12.05 -6.35
C SER A 135 3.23 -10.66 -6.29
N SER A 136 2.53 -9.60 -6.72
CA SER A 136 3.00 -8.21 -6.54
C SER A 136 3.13 -7.82 -5.07
N LYS A 137 2.18 -8.25 -4.21
CA LYS A 137 2.23 -8.00 -2.76
C LYS A 137 3.30 -8.83 -2.06
N ALA A 138 3.58 -10.05 -2.54
CA ALA A 138 4.73 -10.84 -2.09
C ALA A 138 6.07 -10.17 -2.47
N ALA A 139 6.17 -9.60 -3.67
CA ALA A 139 7.35 -8.83 -4.08
C ALA A 139 7.53 -7.57 -3.21
N LEU A 140 6.44 -6.84 -2.92
CA LEU A 140 6.46 -5.69 -2.01
C LEU A 140 6.84 -6.07 -0.56
N ASN A 141 6.41 -7.25 -0.10
CA ASN A 141 6.84 -7.81 1.18
C ASN A 141 8.36 -8.01 1.23
N MET A 142 8.93 -8.62 0.19
CA MET A 142 10.39 -8.79 0.10
C MET A 142 11.12 -7.45 0.02
N ALA A 143 10.62 -6.50 -0.78
CA ALA A 143 11.18 -5.14 -0.85
C ALA A 143 11.17 -4.44 0.53
N THR A 144 10.10 -4.62 1.31
CA THR A 144 10.00 -4.09 2.68
C THR A 144 11.12 -4.64 3.57
N LEU A 145 11.34 -5.96 3.54
CA LEU A 145 12.42 -6.61 4.30
C LEU A 145 13.81 -6.12 3.88
N MET A 146 14.05 -5.98 2.57
CA MET A 146 15.32 -5.52 2.04
C MET A 146 15.61 -4.07 2.44
N LEU A 147 14.63 -3.16 2.31
CA LEU A 147 14.76 -1.77 2.73
C LEU A 147 14.94 -1.64 4.25
N ALA A 148 14.20 -2.44 5.04
CA ALA A 148 14.37 -2.48 6.48
C ALA A 148 15.79 -2.92 6.88
N TYR A 149 16.36 -3.90 6.17
CA TYR A 149 17.71 -4.37 6.41
C TYR A 149 18.77 -3.35 5.97
N GLU A 150 18.59 -2.72 4.81
CA GLU A 150 19.47 -1.65 4.32
C GLU A 150 19.56 -0.49 5.33
N LEU A 151 18.41 -0.05 5.82
CA LEU A 151 18.28 1.13 6.69
C LEU A 151 18.41 0.80 8.18
N ARG A 152 18.78 -0.43 8.56
CA ARG A 152 18.80 -0.91 9.96
C ARG A 152 19.73 -0.11 10.89
N ASP A 153 20.75 0.53 10.33
CA ASP A 153 21.74 1.34 11.07
C ASP A 153 21.33 2.85 11.10
N THR A 154 20.10 3.16 10.70
CA THR A 154 19.47 4.49 10.74
C THR A 154 18.25 4.51 11.67
N SER A 155 17.61 5.67 11.85
CA SER A 155 16.35 5.80 12.60
C SER A 155 15.09 5.40 11.78
N VAL A 156 15.24 5.07 10.49
CA VAL A 156 14.11 4.73 9.61
C VAL A 156 13.50 3.39 10.01
N LYS A 157 12.16 3.36 10.12
CA LYS A 157 11.39 2.11 10.24
C LYS A 157 10.66 1.84 8.93
N VAL A 158 10.78 0.62 8.43
CA VAL A 158 10.11 0.17 7.20
C VAL A 158 9.30 -1.07 7.55
N ASN A 159 7.97 -0.97 7.44
CA ASN A 159 7.06 -2.06 7.77
C ASN A 159 5.98 -2.21 6.70
N ALA A 160 5.42 -3.41 6.61
CA ALA A 160 4.28 -3.71 5.76
C ALA A 160 3.01 -3.87 6.60
N VAL A 161 1.86 -3.53 6.02
CA VAL A 161 0.55 -3.76 6.65
C VAL A 161 -0.41 -4.45 5.69
N SER A 162 -1.28 -5.31 6.21
CA SER A 162 -2.43 -5.87 5.50
C SER A 162 -3.70 -5.44 6.24
N PRO A 163 -4.41 -4.42 5.73
CA PRO A 163 -5.60 -3.83 6.38
C PRO A 163 -6.74 -4.82 6.64
N GLY A 164 -6.79 -5.94 5.92
CA GLY A 164 -7.95 -6.83 5.87
C GLY A 164 -8.74 -6.63 4.58
N ILE A 165 -9.96 -7.17 4.54
CA ILE A 165 -10.87 -6.99 3.41
C ILE A 165 -11.63 -5.69 3.67
N ILE A 166 -11.27 -4.63 2.96
CA ILE A 166 -11.80 -3.28 3.17
C ILE A 166 -12.73 -2.91 2.00
N ALA A 167 -13.85 -2.26 2.31
CA ALA A 167 -14.79 -1.72 1.35
C ALA A 167 -14.15 -0.55 0.57
N THR A 168 -13.45 -0.88 -0.51
CA THR A 168 -12.80 0.09 -1.43
C THR A 168 -13.09 -0.25 -2.88
N ASP A 169 -12.91 0.75 -3.76
CA ASP A 169 -13.04 0.60 -5.21
C ASP A 169 -12.07 -0.43 -5.81
N LEU A 170 -10.99 -0.78 -5.10
CA LEU A 170 -10.05 -1.83 -5.52
C LEU A 170 -10.74 -3.19 -5.75
N ASN A 171 -11.87 -3.43 -5.09
CA ASN A 171 -12.63 -4.67 -5.20
C ASN A 171 -13.66 -4.66 -6.34
N GLY A 172 -13.70 -3.61 -7.18
CA GLY A 172 -14.44 -3.57 -8.44
C GLY A 172 -15.93 -3.23 -8.37
N GLU A 173 -16.58 -3.40 -7.22
CA GLU A 173 -18.00 -3.05 -7.02
C GLU A 173 -18.21 -1.61 -6.53
N GLY A 174 -17.12 -0.92 -6.16
CA GLY A 174 -17.13 0.40 -5.53
C GLY A 174 -17.21 0.35 -4.00
N ALA A 175 -16.56 1.30 -3.33
CA ALA A 175 -16.47 1.35 -1.86
C ALA A 175 -17.86 1.43 -1.20
N GLU A 176 -18.76 2.22 -1.77
CA GLU A 176 -20.11 2.44 -1.23
C GLU A 176 -20.97 1.17 -1.30
N ALA A 177 -20.90 0.41 -2.40
CA ALA A 177 -21.64 -0.83 -2.56
C ALA A 177 -21.16 -1.95 -1.61
N LEU A 178 -19.89 -1.89 -1.20
CA LEU A 178 -19.28 -2.88 -0.31
C LEU A 178 -19.47 -2.55 1.18
N ARG A 179 -19.76 -1.29 1.51
CA ARG A 179 -19.90 -0.86 2.91
C ARG A 179 -21.07 -1.58 3.57
N GLY A 180 -20.81 -2.22 4.72
CA GLY A 180 -21.81 -2.98 5.47
C GLY A 180 -22.07 -4.40 4.94
N ARG A 181 -21.43 -4.82 3.84
CA ARG A 181 -21.49 -6.23 3.40
C ARG A 181 -20.70 -7.13 4.37
N PRO A 182 -21.22 -8.32 4.73
CA PRO A 182 -20.50 -9.25 5.60
C PRO A 182 -19.08 -9.53 5.08
N GLY A 183 -18.09 -9.39 5.95
CA GLY A 183 -16.68 -9.62 5.64
C GLY A 183 -15.91 -8.40 5.13
N PHE A 184 -16.57 -7.29 4.81
CA PHE A 184 -15.92 -6.02 4.44
C PHE A 184 -15.90 -5.06 5.63
N GLY A 185 -14.69 -4.68 6.06
CA GLY A 185 -14.48 -3.59 7.01
C GLY A 185 -14.60 -2.23 6.31
N PRO A 186 -15.00 -1.17 7.04
CA PRO A 186 -14.97 0.20 6.51
C PRO A 186 -13.52 0.69 6.29
N PRO A 187 -13.26 1.62 5.35
CA PRO A 187 -11.93 2.21 5.10
C PRO A 187 -11.16 2.67 6.35
N GLU A 188 -11.89 3.14 7.35
CA GLU A 188 -11.43 3.62 8.64
C GLU A 188 -10.66 2.53 9.41
N ASP A 189 -11.11 1.27 9.38
CA ASP A 189 -10.41 0.15 10.02
C ASP A 189 -9.02 -0.07 9.40
N GLY A 190 -8.92 0.14 8.08
CA GLY A 190 -7.66 0.05 7.36
C GLY A 190 -6.73 1.23 7.68
N ALA A 191 -7.29 2.43 7.74
CA ALA A 191 -6.57 3.65 8.11
C ALA A 191 -5.98 3.53 9.53
N ASP A 192 -6.75 2.98 10.49
CA ASP A 192 -6.30 2.77 11.86
C ASP A 192 -5.04 1.87 11.93
N LEU A 193 -5.01 0.76 11.20
CA LEU A 193 -3.83 -0.11 11.16
C LEU A 193 -2.62 0.60 10.55
N VAL A 194 -2.83 1.30 9.43
CA VAL A 194 -1.77 2.07 8.76
C VAL A 194 -1.22 3.14 9.70
N ALA A 195 -2.09 3.91 10.36
CA ALA A 195 -1.71 4.96 11.29
C ALA A 195 -0.95 4.41 12.50
N ARG A 196 -1.39 3.30 13.11
CA ARG A 196 -0.65 2.65 14.21
C ARG A 196 0.76 2.25 13.80
N CYS A 197 0.93 1.75 12.58
CA CYS A 197 2.25 1.36 12.06
C CYS A 197 3.12 2.59 11.74
N ALA A 198 2.51 3.62 11.17
CA ALA A 198 3.17 4.89 10.87
C ALA A 198 3.61 5.64 12.13
N LEU A 199 2.89 5.47 13.25
CA LEU A 199 3.17 6.16 14.51
C LEU A 199 3.95 5.29 15.52
N LEU A 200 4.60 4.22 15.06
CA LEU A 200 5.45 3.39 15.93
C LEU A 200 6.55 4.24 16.60
N PRO A 201 6.85 3.98 17.89
CA PRO A 201 7.90 4.71 18.61
C PRO A 201 9.28 4.41 18.01
N HIS A 202 10.29 5.20 18.41
CA HIS A 202 11.65 5.07 17.89
C HIS A 202 12.28 3.69 18.16
N ASP A 203 11.99 3.09 19.31
CA ASP A 203 12.37 1.73 19.68
C ASP A 203 11.43 0.65 19.11
N GLY A 204 10.42 1.07 18.33
CA GLY A 204 9.50 0.19 17.63
C GLY A 204 10.18 -0.66 16.56
N PRO A 205 9.51 -1.73 16.12
CA PRO A 205 10.10 -2.70 15.21
C PRO A 205 10.19 -2.16 13.77
N SER A 206 11.15 -2.70 13.01
CA SER A 206 11.31 -2.52 11.56
C SER A 206 11.36 -3.90 10.91
N GLY A 207 11.00 -3.99 9.63
CA GLY A 207 10.97 -5.25 8.89
C GLY A 207 9.88 -6.22 9.36
N ARG A 208 8.71 -5.69 9.73
CA ARG A 208 7.55 -6.47 10.18
C ARG A 208 6.38 -6.36 9.23
N PHE A 209 5.49 -7.34 9.31
CA PHE A 209 4.23 -7.38 8.57
C PHE A 209 3.07 -7.43 9.55
N PHE A 210 2.17 -6.46 9.53
CA PHE A 210 1.07 -6.35 10.50
C PHE A 210 -0.30 -6.50 9.84
N GLY A 211 -1.27 -7.03 10.56
CA GLY A 211 -2.69 -7.03 10.20
C GLY A 211 -3.56 -6.63 11.40
N PRO A 212 -4.90 -6.65 11.25
CA PRO A 212 -5.83 -6.34 12.35
C PRO A 212 -5.59 -7.11 13.66
N GLY A 213 -5.05 -8.33 13.58
CA GLY A 213 -4.77 -9.19 14.73
C GLY A 213 -3.33 -9.14 15.25
N GLY A 214 -2.50 -8.20 14.79
CA GLY A 214 -1.08 -8.10 15.16
C GLY A 214 -0.13 -8.54 14.03
N GLU A 215 1.07 -8.98 14.41
CA GLU A 215 2.09 -9.43 13.45
C GLU A 215 1.62 -10.67 12.67
N LEU A 216 1.94 -10.69 11.38
CA LEU A 216 1.58 -11.71 10.41
C LEU A 216 2.82 -12.46 9.96
N ALA A 217 2.64 -13.72 9.55
CA ALA A 217 3.65 -14.41 8.76
C ALA A 217 3.84 -13.71 7.40
N TRP A 218 5.09 -13.63 6.96
CA TRP A 218 5.47 -13.18 5.62
C TRP A 218 5.00 -14.11 4.51
#